data_AF-A0AAE4QXS1-F1
#
_entry.id   AF-A0AAE4QXS1-F1
#
_cell.length_a   1.000
_cell.length_b   1.000
_cell.length_c   1.000
_cell.angle_alpha   90.00
_cell.angle_beta   90.00
_cell.angle_gamma   90.00
#
_symmetry.space_group_name_H-M   'P 1'
#
loop_
_entity.id
_entity.type
_entity.pdbx_description
1 polymer ?
#
loop_
_entity_poly.entity_id
_entity_poly.type
_entity_poly.pdbx_seq_one_letter_code
_entity_poly.pdbx_strand_id
1 'polypeptide(L)'
;MDRITRVLAPLALAVTLGAGLVACSADDGGGAGESAAPVSSTETATTTRSTPVPGPADSGVDIPVAVADRWNELGGEQGDLGRVTGPPTAVEGGSVTDFERGAIVLTPSGNAFVVQGEILAAYREAGGPAGELGFPVSDETTTDGGWISAFENGTIAFLDGRPVVEVR
;
A
#
# COMPACT_ATOMS: atom_id res chain seq x y z
N MET A 1 16.90 56.28 -36.30
CA MET A 1 16.64 56.12 -37.73
C MET A 1 16.32 54.64 -37.97
N ASP A 2 15.11 54.13 -38.15
CA ASP A 2 13.92 54.65 -38.83
C ASP A 2 12.66 53.81 -38.50
N ARG A 3 11.53 54.51 -38.37
CA ARG A 3 10.16 54.26 -38.93
C ARG A 3 9.46 52.92 -38.59
N ILE A 4 8.45 52.95 -37.71
CA ILE A 4 7.01 53.11 -38.06
C ILE A 4 6.58 52.18 -39.18
N THR A 5 5.73 51.18 -38.91
CA THR A 5 4.53 50.89 -39.72
C THR A 5 3.51 50.09 -38.90
N ARG A 6 2.35 50.69 -38.67
CA ARG A 6 1.11 50.12 -38.14
C ARG A 6 0.31 49.59 -39.34
N VAL A 7 -0.06 48.31 -39.36
CA VAL A 7 -0.95 47.70 -40.39
C VAL A 7 -1.87 46.73 -39.64
N LEU A 8 -3.07 47.19 -39.28
CA LEU A 8 -4.34 46.86 -39.95
C LEU A 8 -4.87 45.48 -39.57
N ALA A 9 -5.89 45.49 -38.72
CA ALA A 9 -6.84 44.41 -38.54
C ALA A 9 -7.76 44.26 -39.76
N PRO A 10 -8.19 43.04 -40.06
CA PRO A 10 -9.57 42.74 -40.45
C PRO A 10 -10.13 41.67 -39.50
N LEU A 11 -11.23 41.85 -38.76
CA LEU A 11 -12.63 41.97 -39.18
C LEU A 11 -13.05 41.07 -40.35
N ALA A 12 -13.48 39.84 -40.02
CA ALA A 12 -14.50 39.07 -40.75
C ALA A 12 -15.02 37.98 -39.79
N LEU A 13 -16.21 38.13 -39.21
CA LEU A 13 -17.54 37.78 -39.74
C LEU A 13 -17.86 36.29 -39.54
N ALA A 14 -18.83 36.05 -38.66
CA ALA A 14 -19.44 34.77 -38.37
C ALA A 14 -20.26 34.23 -39.55
N VAL A 15 -20.26 32.90 -39.73
CA VAL A 15 -21.42 32.16 -40.26
C VAL A 15 -21.58 30.87 -39.48
N THR A 16 -22.70 30.80 -38.79
CA THR A 16 -23.34 29.64 -38.17
C THR A 16 -24.08 28.78 -39.19
N LEU A 17 -24.43 27.58 -38.73
CA LEU A 17 -25.45 26.62 -39.19
C LEU A 17 -25.02 25.55 -40.18
N GLY A 18 -25.30 24.31 -39.77
CA GLY A 18 -25.42 23.19 -40.69
C GLY A 18 -25.44 21.84 -39.98
N ALA A 19 -26.57 21.52 -39.35
CA ALA A 19 -26.88 20.18 -38.85
C ALA A 19 -26.76 19.13 -39.98
N GLY A 20 -26.20 17.97 -39.65
CA GLY A 20 -26.10 16.82 -40.56
C GLY A 20 -26.12 15.52 -39.77
N LEU A 21 -27.25 14.83 -39.92
CA LEU A 21 -27.64 13.53 -39.38
C LEU A 21 -26.84 12.38 -40.05
N VAL A 22 -26.95 11.16 -39.50
CA VAL A 22 -26.58 9.85 -40.12
C VAL A 22 -25.10 9.50 -40.00
N ALA A 23 -24.61 8.27 -39.91
CA ALA A 23 -25.06 6.96 -39.45
C ALA A 23 -23.78 6.08 -39.44
N CYS A 24 -23.83 4.96 -38.73
CA CYS A 24 -22.82 3.92 -38.66
C CYS A 24 -22.14 3.55 -40.00
N SER A 25 -20.80 3.54 -40.01
CA SER A 25 -19.95 2.40 -40.42
C SER A 25 -18.47 2.75 -40.24
N ALA A 26 -17.69 1.74 -39.85
CA ALA A 26 -16.29 1.75 -39.47
C ALA A 26 -15.34 2.43 -40.49
N ASP A 27 -14.27 3.09 -40.01
CA ASP A 27 -12.87 2.67 -40.25
C ASP A 27 -11.84 3.65 -39.62
N ASP A 28 -10.77 3.06 -39.06
CA ASP A 28 -9.38 3.54 -38.86
C ASP A 28 -9.00 4.74 -37.95
N GLY A 29 -8.15 4.44 -36.95
CA GLY A 29 -7.32 5.44 -36.25
C GLY A 29 -7.10 5.18 -34.75
N GLY A 30 -6.25 4.21 -34.38
CA GLY A 30 -5.92 3.91 -32.98
C GLY A 30 -4.42 4.06 -32.68
N GLY A 31 -3.93 5.29 -32.61
CA GLY A 31 -2.59 5.62 -32.11
C GLY A 31 -2.63 6.09 -30.66
N ALA A 32 -1.71 5.55 -29.85
CA ALA A 32 -1.33 5.95 -28.49
C ALA A 32 -2.38 5.81 -27.37
N GLY A 33 -2.12 4.90 -26.45
CA GLY A 33 -2.82 4.79 -25.17
C GLY A 33 -2.03 3.89 -24.24
N GLU A 34 -1.09 4.47 -23.51
CA GLU A 34 -0.50 3.87 -22.30
C GLU A 34 -1.61 3.27 -21.44
N SER A 35 -1.36 2.04 -20.98
CA SER A 35 -2.32 1.21 -20.26
C SER A 35 -2.98 1.99 -19.13
N ALA A 36 -4.30 1.96 -19.18
CA ALA A 36 -5.20 2.58 -18.22
C ALA A 36 -4.93 2.10 -16.78
N ALA A 37 -4.37 2.99 -15.97
CA ALA A 37 -4.81 3.15 -14.58
C ALA A 37 -5.96 4.17 -14.60
N PRO A 38 -7.20 3.83 -14.24
CA PRO A 38 -8.21 4.86 -14.04
C PRO A 38 -7.83 5.72 -12.83
N VAL A 39 -7.69 7.02 -13.09
CA VAL A 39 -7.62 8.09 -12.09
C VAL A 39 -8.91 8.13 -11.25
N SER A 40 -8.79 7.97 -9.93
CA SER A 40 -9.77 8.32 -8.87
C SER A 40 -9.07 8.02 -7.53
N SER A 41 -8.89 8.90 -6.54
CA SER A 41 -9.66 10.07 -6.16
C SER A 41 -8.76 11.05 -5.37
N THR A 42 -8.83 12.34 -5.72
CA THR A 42 -8.61 13.40 -4.73
C THR A 42 -9.85 13.47 -3.86
N GLU A 43 -9.82 12.79 -2.71
CA GLU A 43 -10.69 13.10 -1.56
C GLU A 43 -9.90 12.88 -0.27
N THR A 44 -9.64 13.96 0.44
CA THR A 44 -9.36 13.98 1.88
C THR A 44 -10.54 13.35 2.61
N ALA A 45 -10.40 12.11 3.07
CA ALA A 45 -11.29 11.50 4.04
C ALA A 45 -10.51 10.55 4.95
N THR A 46 -10.31 10.99 6.20
CA THR A 46 -9.96 10.13 7.34
C THR A 46 -11.12 9.16 7.56
N THR A 47 -11.10 8.05 6.85
CA THR A 47 -11.96 6.90 7.07
C THR A 47 -11.06 5.72 6.78
N THR A 48 -10.74 4.96 7.83
CA THR A 48 -9.99 3.71 7.74
C THR A 48 -10.70 2.80 6.75
N ARG A 49 -10.30 2.88 5.48
CA ARG A 49 -10.79 2.01 4.42
C ARG A 49 -10.15 0.67 4.69
N SER A 50 -10.97 -0.34 4.96
CA SER A 50 -10.51 -1.72 4.99
C SER A 50 -10.79 -2.36 3.63
N THR A 51 -9.92 -3.27 3.21
CA THR A 51 -10.01 -4.00 1.96
C THR A 51 -10.25 -5.48 2.29
N PRO A 52 -11.26 -6.13 1.69
CA PRO A 52 -11.43 -7.57 1.82
C PRO A 52 -10.34 -8.29 1.03
N VAL A 53 -9.57 -9.14 1.70
CA VAL A 53 -8.59 -10.05 1.08
C VAL A 53 -9.01 -11.51 1.26
N PRO A 54 -8.65 -12.42 0.34
CA PRO A 54 -9.00 -13.84 0.46
C PRO A 54 -8.33 -14.47 1.69
N GLY A 55 -9.13 -14.97 2.62
CA GLY A 55 -8.70 -15.68 3.82
C GLY A 55 -8.94 -17.19 3.77
N PRO A 56 -8.90 -17.90 4.92
CA PRO A 56 -9.09 -19.34 4.94
C PRO A 56 -10.48 -19.71 4.39
N ALA A 57 -10.50 -20.69 3.47
CA ALA A 57 -11.71 -21.17 2.79
C ALA A 57 -12.46 -20.12 1.93
N ASP A 58 -11.73 -19.24 1.23
CA ASP A 58 -12.29 -18.17 0.37
C ASP A 58 -13.20 -17.18 1.12
N SER A 59 -13.08 -17.14 2.45
CA SER A 59 -13.76 -16.14 3.26
C SER A 59 -13.00 -14.82 3.15
N GLY A 60 -13.63 -13.79 2.59
CA GLY A 60 -13.03 -12.45 2.57
C GLY A 60 -12.81 -11.95 3.99
N VAL A 61 -11.56 -11.65 4.35
CA VAL A 61 -11.20 -11.04 5.64
C VAL A 61 -10.97 -9.56 5.40
N ASP A 62 -11.67 -8.74 6.17
CA ASP A 62 -11.52 -7.29 6.17
C ASP A 62 -10.23 -6.91 6.91
N ILE A 63 -9.24 -6.39 6.17
CA ILE A 63 -7.98 -5.90 6.74
C ILE A 63 -7.78 -4.43 6.38
N PRO A 64 -7.09 -3.64 7.22
CA PRO A 64 -6.86 -2.23 6.90
C PRO A 64 -6.09 -2.06 5.59
N VAL A 65 -6.42 -1.04 4.80
CA VAL A 65 -5.82 -0.79 3.47
C VAL A 65 -4.30 -0.78 3.52
N ALA A 66 -3.67 -0.19 4.53
CA ALA A 66 -2.20 -0.17 4.63
C ALA A 66 -1.59 -1.58 4.75
N VAL A 67 -2.27 -2.49 5.44
CA VAL A 67 -1.84 -3.89 5.55
C VAL A 67 -2.12 -4.63 4.24
N ALA A 68 -3.26 -4.37 3.60
CA ALA A 68 -3.57 -4.95 2.29
C ALA A 68 -2.58 -4.49 1.23
N ASP A 69 -2.23 -3.19 1.19
CA ASP A 69 -1.27 -2.62 0.25
C ASP A 69 0.08 -3.28 0.43
N ARG A 70 0.57 -3.33 1.68
CA ARG A 70 1.83 -4.01 2.03
C ARG A 70 1.84 -5.48 1.64
N TRP A 71 0.73 -6.18 1.86
CA TRP A 71 0.57 -7.58 1.47
C TRP A 71 0.60 -7.76 -0.06
N ASN A 72 -0.06 -6.87 -0.81
CA ASN A 72 -0.03 -6.88 -2.28
C ASN A 72 1.37 -6.54 -2.83
N GLU A 73 2.09 -5.60 -2.21
CA GLU A 73 3.48 -5.28 -2.57
C GLU A 73 4.41 -6.49 -2.44
N LEU A 74 4.13 -7.37 -1.48
CA LEU A 74 4.89 -8.60 -1.22
C LEU A 74 4.46 -9.80 -2.08
N GLY A 75 3.55 -9.59 -3.03
CA GLY A 75 3.04 -10.64 -3.94
C GLY A 75 1.75 -11.31 -3.49
N GLY A 76 1.10 -10.81 -2.43
CA GLY A 76 -0.21 -11.27 -1.97
C GLY A 76 -0.22 -12.76 -1.58
N GLU A 77 -1.24 -13.49 -2.05
CA GLU A 77 -1.44 -14.92 -1.75
C GLU A 77 -0.33 -15.84 -2.27
N GLN A 78 0.39 -15.39 -3.31
CA GLN A 78 1.54 -16.11 -3.90
C GLN A 78 2.88 -15.57 -3.37
N GLY A 79 2.84 -14.54 -2.52
CA GLY A 79 3.99 -13.88 -1.94
C GLY A 79 4.60 -14.63 -0.76
N ASP A 80 5.63 -14.04 -0.17
CA ASP A 80 6.36 -14.63 0.96
C ASP A 80 5.51 -14.81 2.22
N LEU A 81 4.46 -13.98 2.39
CA LEU A 81 3.53 -14.05 3.52
C LEU A 81 2.40 -15.08 3.37
N GLY A 82 2.01 -15.40 2.14
CA GLY A 82 0.85 -16.25 1.85
C GLY A 82 -0.48 -15.58 2.20
N ARG A 83 -1.53 -16.38 2.47
CA ARG A 83 -2.88 -15.86 2.76
C ARG A 83 -2.98 -15.33 4.19
N VAL A 84 -3.98 -14.50 4.42
CA VAL A 84 -4.37 -14.10 5.79
C VAL A 84 -4.92 -15.33 6.52
N THR A 85 -4.50 -15.55 7.76
CA THR A 85 -4.92 -16.71 8.58
C THR A 85 -6.04 -16.38 9.55
N GLY A 86 -6.27 -15.09 9.83
CA GLY A 86 -7.32 -14.65 10.75
C GLY A 86 -7.66 -13.16 10.63
N PRO A 87 -8.73 -12.73 11.31
CA PRO A 87 -9.10 -11.32 11.35
C PRO A 87 -8.01 -10.48 12.03
N PRO A 88 -7.85 -9.20 11.64
CA PRO A 88 -6.90 -8.31 12.28
C PRO A 88 -7.26 -8.11 13.76
N THR A 89 -6.26 -8.25 14.62
CA THR A 89 -6.39 -7.97 16.06
C THR A 89 -6.08 -6.50 16.29
N ALA A 90 -7.10 -5.72 16.67
CA ALA A 90 -6.90 -4.32 17.05
C ALA A 90 -6.08 -4.23 18.34
N VAL A 91 -5.05 -3.39 18.33
CA VAL A 91 -4.17 -3.09 19.46
C VAL A 91 -4.20 -1.58 19.70
N GLU A 92 -3.65 -1.11 20.82
CA GLU A 92 -3.78 0.29 21.26
C GLU A 92 -3.23 1.29 20.22
N GLY A 93 -4.12 1.77 19.35
CA GLY A 93 -3.79 2.64 18.21
C GLY A 93 -3.41 1.92 16.91
N GLY A 94 -3.20 0.60 16.90
CA GLY A 94 -2.77 -0.16 15.72
C GLY A 94 -3.58 -1.42 15.45
N SER A 95 -3.09 -2.29 14.57
CA SER A 95 -3.70 -3.61 14.31
C SER A 95 -2.67 -4.62 13.87
N VAL A 96 -2.80 -5.87 14.30
CA VAL A 96 -1.94 -6.98 13.86
C VAL A 96 -2.75 -7.93 13.02
N THR A 97 -2.30 -8.18 11.79
CA THR A 97 -2.91 -9.16 10.89
C THR A 97 -1.97 -10.35 10.75
N ASP A 98 -2.48 -11.53 11.05
CA ASP A 98 -1.75 -12.78 10.88
C ASP A 98 -1.89 -13.34 9.47
N PHE A 99 -0.78 -13.79 8.91
CA PHE A 99 -0.67 -14.46 7.62
C PHE A 99 -0.09 -15.87 7.79
N GLU A 100 -0.10 -16.68 6.73
CA GLU A 100 0.37 -18.07 6.78
C GLU A 100 1.85 -18.18 7.18
N ARG A 101 2.67 -17.22 6.78
CA ARG A 101 4.13 -17.27 6.94
C ARG A 101 4.70 -16.10 7.75
N GLY A 102 3.85 -15.23 8.26
CA GLY A 102 4.26 -14.06 9.04
C GLY A 102 3.06 -13.27 9.55
N ALA A 103 3.30 -12.05 10.01
CA ALA A 103 2.28 -11.11 10.41
C ALA A 103 2.64 -9.71 9.90
N ILE A 104 1.63 -8.91 9.61
CA ILE A 104 1.83 -7.49 9.34
C ILE A 104 1.23 -6.69 10.49
N VAL A 105 2.05 -5.82 11.06
CA VAL A 105 1.66 -4.94 12.17
C VAL A 105 1.46 -3.54 11.64
N LEU A 106 0.23 -3.05 11.74
CA LEU A 106 -0.15 -1.67 11.52
C LEU A 106 0.10 -0.85 12.79
N THR A 107 0.94 0.17 12.66
CA THR A 107 1.21 1.16 13.70
C THR A 107 0.14 2.25 13.75
N PRO A 108 -0.02 2.96 14.88
CA PRO A 108 -0.90 4.13 14.98
C PRO A 108 -0.55 5.27 14.03
N SER A 109 0.69 5.32 13.54
CA SER A 109 1.11 6.27 12.51
C SER A 109 0.62 5.90 11.10
N GLY A 110 -0.03 4.73 10.93
CA GLY A 110 -0.51 4.24 9.64
C GLY A 110 0.53 3.48 8.82
N ASN A 111 1.69 3.17 9.41
CA ASN A 111 2.73 2.36 8.75
C ASN A 111 2.51 0.89 9.05
N ALA A 112 2.62 0.04 8.02
CA ALA A 112 2.48 -1.41 8.13
C ALA A 112 3.84 -2.07 7.96
N PHE A 113 4.30 -2.79 9.00
CA PHE A 113 5.59 -3.47 9.00
C PHE A 113 5.42 -4.98 9.04
N VAL A 114 6.25 -5.68 8.28
CA VAL A 114 6.24 -7.14 8.22
C VAL A 114 7.13 -7.71 9.30
N VAL A 115 6.60 -8.68 10.05
CA VAL A 115 7.35 -9.47 11.03
C VAL A 115 7.01 -10.93 10.83
N GLN A 116 8.01 -11.78 10.63
CA GLN A 116 7.88 -13.19 10.26
C GLN A 116 8.88 -14.07 11.02
N GLY A 117 8.72 -15.39 10.86
CA GLY A 117 9.62 -16.39 11.42
C GLY A 117 9.84 -16.30 12.94
N GLU A 118 11.08 -16.51 13.36
CA GLU A 118 11.48 -16.55 14.77
C GLU A 118 11.46 -15.16 15.43
N ILE A 119 11.62 -14.08 14.65
CA ILE A 119 11.46 -12.72 15.18
C ILE A 119 10.01 -12.48 15.57
N LEU A 120 9.05 -12.93 14.75
CA LEU A 120 7.63 -12.88 15.11
C LEU A 120 7.33 -13.71 16.34
N ALA A 121 7.90 -14.91 16.46
CA ALA A 121 7.72 -15.76 17.63
C ALA A 121 8.20 -15.06 18.92
N ALA A 122 9.44 -14.54 18.91
CA ALA A 122 10.00 -13.79 20.03
C ALA A 122 9.21 -12.51 20.35
N TYR A 123 8.74 -11.80 19.32
CA TYR A 123 7.90 -10.62 19.49
C TYR A 123 6.58 -10.95 20.18
N ARG A 124 5.94 -12.07 19.81
CA ARG A 124 4.72 -12.55 20.46
C ARG A 124 4.96 -12.97 21.90
N GLU A 125 6.08 -13.64 22.18
CA GLU A 125 6.47 -14.00 23.55
C GLU A 125 6.73 -12.77 24.43
N ALA A 126 7.27 -11.69 23.84
CA ALA A 126 7.47 -10.41 24.52
C ALA A 126 6.16 -9.60 24.73
N GLY A 127 4.99 -10.16 24.36
CA GLY A 127 3.68 -9.51 24.49
C GLY A 127 3.22 -8.74 23.25
N GLY A 128 3.98 -8.80 22.15
CA GLY A 128 3.66 -8.14 20.89
C GLY A 128 3.58 -6.61 21.01
N PRO A 129 2.67 -5.95 20.26
CA PRO A 129 2.59 -4.49 20.24
C PRO A 129 2.10 -3.87 21.55
N ALA A 130 1.45 -4.65 22.41
CA ALA A 130 1.04 -4.25 23.75
C ALA A 130 2.10 -4.59 24.82
N GLY A 131 3.21 -5.22 24.42
CA GLY A 131 4.32 -5.60 25.28
C GLY A 131 5.35 -4.50 25.47
N GLU A 132 6.46 -4.84 26.14
CA GLU A 132 7.53 -3.88 26.48
C GLU A 132 8.26 -3.32 25.25
N LEU A 133 8.25 -4.04 24.12
CA LEU A 133 8.89 -3.60 22.87
C LEU A 133 8.08 -2.54 22.12
N GLY A 134 6.75 -2.53 22.26
CA GLY A 134 5.85 -1.68 21.49
C GLY A 134 5.75 -2.10 20.01
N PHE A 135 5.40 -1.16 19.14
CA PHE A 135 5.22 -1.44 17.72
C PHE A 135 6.55 -1.59 16.97
N PRO A 136 6.61 -2.36 15.87
CA PRO A 136 7.75 -2.32 14.96
C PRO A 136 7.86 -0.95 14.31
N VAL A 137 9.10 -0.49 14.11
CA VAL A 137 9.43 0.76 13.42
C VAL A 137 10.15 0.53 12.09
N SER A 138 10.52 -0.72 11.81
CA SER A 138 11.16 -1.12 10.56
C SER A 138 10.82 -2.57 10.21
N ASP A 139 10.83 -2.88 8.91
CA ASP A 139 10.73 -4.25 8.44
C ASP A 139 11.98 -5.08 8.84
N GLU A 140 11.86 -6.40 8.79
CA GLU A 140 13.01 -7.28 8.96
C GLU A 140 14.09 -7.03 7.91
N THR A 141 15.29 -6.74 8.39
CA THR A 141 16.48 -6.52 7.57
C THR A 141 17.49 -7.62 7.84
N THR A 142 18.18 -8.07 6.80
CA THR A 142 19.25 -9.06 6.93
C THR A 142 20.48 -8.42 7.59
N THR A 143 21.11 -9.11 8.52
CA THR A 143 22.33 -8.68 9.23
C THR A 143 23.39 -9.79 9.22
N ASP A 144 24.60 -9.49 9.68
CA ASP A 144 25.73 -10.43 9.73
C ASP A 144 25.37 -11.60 10.68
N GLY A 145 24.96 -12.73 10.09
CA GLY A 145 24.54 -13.92 10.83
C GLY A 145 23.04 -14.09 11.07
N GLY A 146 22.18 -13.25 10.48
CA GLY A 146 20.73 -13.51 10.50
C GLY A 146 19.85 -12.31 10.14
N TRP A 147 18.84 -12.04 10.97
CA TRP A 147 17.80 -11.02 10.70
C TRP A 147 17.64 -10.10 11.90
N ILE A 148 17.25 -8.85 11.66
CA ILE A 148 17.00 -7.88 12.72
C ILE A 148 15.79 -7.02 12.38
N SER A 149 14.95 -6.75 13.38
CA SER A 149 13.84 -5.82 13.28
C SER A 149 13.85 -4.87 14.48
N ALA A 150 13.63 -3.58 14.19
CA ALA A 150 13.60 -2.53 15.20
C ALA A 150 12.17 -2.27 15.66
N PHE A 151 12.02 -2.03 16.95
CA PHE A 151 10.76 -1.71 17.64
C PHE A 151 10.87 -0.38 18.38
N GLU A 152 9.74 0.22 18.77
CA GLU A 152 9.71 1.53 19.43
C GLU A 152 10.59 1.60 20.69
N ASN A 153 10.58 0.53 21.48
CA ASN A 153 11.30 0.41 22.74
C ASN A 153 12.36 -0.70 22.72
N GLY A 154 12.83 -1.11 21.54
CA GLY A 154 13.82 -2.17 21.48
C GLY A 154 14.15 -2.67 20.09
N THR A 155 14.80 -3.82 20.03
CA THR A 155 15.20 -4.47 18.79
C THR A 155 15.20 -5.98 19.03
N ILE A 156 14.72 -6.73 18.05
CA ILE A 156 14.85 -8.19 18.06
C ILE A 156 15.77 -8.58 16.92
N ALA A 157 16.87 -9.27 17.25
CA ALA A 157 17.78 -9.84 16.28
C ALA A 157 17.73 -11.37 16.36
N PHE A 158 17.52 -12.05 15.25
CA PHE A 158 17.69 -13.49 15.15
C PHE A 158 19.09 -13.80 14.64
N LEU A 159 19.97 -14.28 15.52
CA LEU A 159 21.39 -14.54 15.25
C LEU A 159 21.78 -15.94 15.74
N ASP A 160 22.60 -16.66 14.97
CA ASP A 160 23.06 -18.02 15.32
C ASP A 160 21.94 -19.02 15.65
N GLY A 161 20.76 -18.84 15.02
CA GLY A 161 19.59 -19.68 15.26
C GLY A 161 18.84 -19.36 16.55
N ARG A 162 19.02 -18.16 17.13
CA ARG A 162 18.40 -17.75 18.40
C ARG A 162 17.87 -16.32 18.31
N PRO A 163 16.67 -16.03 18.82
CA PRO A 163 16.22 -14.66 18.97
C PRO A 163 16.92 -14.00 20.17
N VAL A 164 17.39 -12.78 19.94
CA VAL A 164 17.99 -11.87 20.92
C VAL A 164 17.05 -10.67 21.00
N VAL A 165 16.35 -10.55 22.12
CA VAL A 165 15.43 -9.44 22.39
C VAL A 165 16.17 -8.43 23.25
N GLU A 166 16.32 -7.20 22.75
CA GLU A 166 16.88 -6.08 23.49
C GLU A 166 15.81 -5.03 23.69
N VAL A 167 15.46 -4.75 24.95
CA VAL A 167 14.54 -3.68 25.35
C VAL A 167 15.38 -2.51 25.89
N ARG A 168 15.02 -1.27 25.55
CA ARG A 168 15.77 -0.06 25.91
C ARG A 168 15.05 0.81 26.93
#